data_AF-A0A9E3M4N3-F1
#
_entry.id   AF-A0A9E3M4N3-F1
#
_cell.length_a   1.000
_cell.length_b   1.000
_cell.length_c   1.000
_cell.angle_alpha   90.00
_cell.angle_beta   90.00
_cell.angle_gamma   90.00
#
_symmetry.space_group_name_H-M   'P 1'
#
loop_
_entity.id
_entity.type
_entity.pdbx_description
1 polymer ?
#
loop_
_entity_poly.entity_id
_entity_poly.type
_entity_poly.pdbx_seq_one_letter_code
_entity_poly.pdbx_strand_id
1 'polypeptide(L)'
;MPKQGTGTNILLTVVLLLAVVVLVFQLRLADKVESLEEDLGGGLDRLNFTADHFEQYRALRVVPPGQRDLLYPAGRTFRRGDNLDQFQSRCRAELIALAGLDTELLERPVKMTKLSTERLDSLGLVRDRMEFGFADNPEWLLRGYLLYPAGSTEKLPGIVCLNGHLGQAAAVAGIVDDYTNGFGLALAREGFRVLTFDWCFEGESELRSGGAIVAGHDSLSVWTGATGRTGLALYMENAWCAFKALSDDPGTDTSRLGVTGISRGGELTTYFAAMFAPRIDAYYASGAGFPFVYRRFGGGCKCTFVPEIFDSYEFSDLLIAAAPLPSRLQLGVNDGIWGYWDNIGRIMEQVQPVYESLGAAEHFGLDIHAGKHVYELSQGVQFFRRFLR
;
A
#
# COMPACT_ATOMS: atom_id res chain seq x y z
N MET A 1 -54.41 16.99 7.11
CA MET A 1 -53.91 15.88 6.27
C MET A 1 -52.64 16.36 5.57
N PRO A 2 -51.46 15.79 5.87
CA PRO A 2 -50.22 16.23 5.24
C PRO A 2 -50.05 15.54 3.87
N LYS A 3 -49.62 16.31 2.87
CA LYS A 3 -49.27 15.83 1.52
C LYS A 3 -47.85 15.23 1.55
N GLN A 4 -47.75 13.92 1.29
CA GLN A 4 -46.51 13.24 0.93
C GLN A 4 -46.41 13.14 -0.60
N GLY A 5 -45.20 13.25 -1.16
CA GLY A 5 -44.90 12.72 -2.50
C GLY A 5 -44.15 13.66 -3.45
N THR A 6 -42.88 13.99 -3.16
CA THR A 6 -41.95 14.55 -4.18
C THR A 6 -40.50 14.04 -4.08
N GLY A 7 -40.07 13.42 -2.97
CA GLY A 7 -38.68 12.96 -2.79
C GLY A 7 -38.28 11.67 -3.53
N THR A 8 -39.24 10.77 -3.79
CA THR A 8 -38.95 9.43 -4.32
C THR A 8 -38.63 9.42 -5.81
N ASN A 9 -39.13 10.39 -6.59
CA ASN A 9 -38.93 10.43 -8.05
C ASN A 9 -37.53 10.94 -8.46
N ILE A 10 -36.88 11.76 -7.64
CA ILE A 10 -35.53 12.30 -7.96
C ILE A 10 -34.47 11.22 -7.74
N LEU A 11 -34.55 10.46 -6.64
CA LEU A 11 -33.60 9.39 -6.34
C LEU A 11 -33.68 8.26 -7.39
N LEU A 12 -34.88 7.89 -7.81
CA LEU A 12 -35.09 6.88 -8.86
C LEU A 12 -34.49 7.33 -10.21
N THR A 13 -34.62 8.62 -10.52
CA THR A 13 -34.09 9.20 -11.78
C THR A 13 -32.56 9.25 -11.78
N VAL A 14 -31.93 9.57 -10.65
CA VAL A 14 -30.45 9.56 -10.51
C VAL A 14 -29.88 8.15 -10.60
N VAL A 15 -30.54 7.16 -9.98
CA VAL A 15 -30.13 5.74 -10.05
C VAL A 15 -30.26 5.19 -11.47
N LEU A 16 -31.33 5.54 -12.19
CA LEU A 16 -31.51 5.16 -13.60
C LEU A 16 -30.47 5.82 -14.52
N LEU A 17 -30.11 7.08 -14.28
CA LEU A 17 -29.05 7.77 -15.02
C LEU A 17 -27.67 7.12 -14.79
N LEU A 18 -27.34 6.77 -13.54
CA LEU A 18 -26.10 6.05 -13.22
C LEU A 18 -26.07 4.67 -13.89
N ALA A 19 -27.18 3.92 -13.87
CA ALA A 19 -27.28 2.62 -14.52
C ALA A 19 -27.11 2.70 -16.04
N VAL A 20 -27.67 3.73 -16.69
CA VAL A 20 -27.52 3.95 -18.14
C VAL A 20 -26.10 4.38 -18.49
N VAL A 21 -25.45 5.22 -17.68
CA VAL A 21 -24.05 5.59 -17.87
C VAL A 21 -23.14 4.35 -17.74
N VAL A 22 -23.37 3.50 -16.74
CA VAL A 22 -22.63 2.24 -16.57
C VAL A 22 -22.83 1.30 -17.77
N LEU A 23 -24.07 1.16 -18.27
CA LEU A 23 -24.37 0.27 -19.40
C LEU A 23 -23.76 0.76 -20.72
N VAL A 24 -23.84 2.06 -21.01
CA VAL A 24 -23.22 2.67 -22.21
C VAL A 24 -21.69 2.59 -22.13
N PHE A 25 -21.12 2.65 -20.92
CA PHE A 25 -19.69 2.49 -20.70
C PHE A 25 -19.23 1.03 -20.90
N GLN A 26 -20.04 0.05 -20.46
CA GLN A 26 -19.77 -1.38 -20.68
C GLN A 26 -19.80 -1.74 -22.17
N LEU A 27 -20.75 -1.20 -22.94
CA LEU A 27 -20.85 -1.46 -24.38
C LEU A 27 -19.67 -0.86 -25.16
N ARG A 28 -19.17 0.33 -24.78
CA ARG A 28 -17.98 0.95 -25.41
C ARG A 28 -16.66 0.30 -25.02
N LEU A 29 -16.61 -0.45 -23.91
CA LEU A 29 -15.44 -1.22 -23.48
C LEU A 29 -15.30 -2.51 -24.29
N ALA A 30 -16.41 -3.17 -24.65
CA ALA A 30 -16.39 -4.39 -25.46
C ALA A 30 -15.73 -4.16 -26.83
N ASP A 31 -16.11 -3.08 -27.52
CA ASP A 31 -15.58 -2.74 -28.85
C ASP A 31 -14.09 -2.31 -28.85
N LYS A 32 -13.53 -1.95 -27.68
CA LYS A 32 -12.13 -1.52 -27.54
C LYS A 32 -11.17 -2.61 -27.06
N VAL A 33 -11.68 -3.71 -26.52
CA VAL A 33 -10.86 -4.82 -26.04
C VAL A 33 -10.29 -5.62 -27.22
N GLU A 34 -11.06 -5.80 -28.31
CA GLU A 34 -10.57 -6.47 -29.53
C GLU A 34 -9.39 -5.73 -30.18
N SER A 35 -9.30 -4.40 -30.05
CA SER A 35 -8.20 -3.63 -30.66
C SER A 35 -6.94 -3.54 -29.81
N LEU A 36 -6.94 -4.03 -28.57
CA LEU A 36 -5.83 -3.91 -27.61
C LEU A 36 -4.95 -5.17 -27.53
N GLU A 37 -5.46 -6.31 -28.01
CA GLU A 37 -4.69 -7.56 -28.07
C GLU A 37 -3.62 -7.55 -29.16
N GLU A 38 -3.77 -6.74 -30.21
CA GLU A 38 -2.78 -6.61 -31.29
C GLU A 38 -1.55 -5.75 -30.92
N ASP A 39 -1.66 -4.84 -29.94
CA ASP A 39 -0.64 -3.81 -29.68
C ASP A 39 0.38 -4.17 -28.56
N LEU A 40 0.17 -5.24 -27.79
CA LEU A 40 1.03 -5.60 -26.63
C LEU A 40 2.04 -6.72 -26.91
N GLY A 41 2.74 -6.60 -28.04
CA GLY A 41 3.84 -7.51 -28.41
C GLY A 41 5.02 -7.45 -27.43
N GLY A 42 5.17 -8.52 -26.64
CA GLY A 42 6.44 -8.95 -26.03
C GLY A 42 6.87 -8.22 -24.76
N GLY A 43 6.50 -8.76 -23.58
CA GLY A 43 7.04 -8.26 -22.31
C GLY A 43 6.45 -8.81 -21.02
N LEU A 44 5.53 -9.79 -21.06
CA LEU A 44 4.90 -10.37 -19.87
C LEU A 44 5.56 -11.67 -19.36
N ASP A 45 6.63 -12.15 -20.00
CA ASP A 45 7.23 -13.47 -19.74
C ASP A 45 8.07 -13.60 -18.46
N ARG A 46 8.00 -12.66 -17.49
CA ARG A 46 8.78 -12.76 -16.24
C ARG A 46 7.98 -12.87 -14.95
N LEU A 47 6.66 -12.88 -15.04
CA LEU A 47 5.80 -13.31 -13.93
C LEU A 47 4.72 -14.17 -14.56
N ASN A 48 4.55 -15.41 -14.10
CA ASN A 48 3.51 -16.34 -14.57
C ASN A 48 2.09 -15.81 -14.21
N PHE A 49 1.68 -14.69 -14.80
CA PHE A 49 0.32 -14.17 -14.87
C PHE A 49 -0.10 -14.24 -16.34
N THR A 50 -0.56 -15.41 -16.76
CA THR A 50 -1.11 -15.61 -18.11
C THR A 50 -2.40 -14.80 -18.29
N ALA A 51 -2.73 -14.45 -19.54
CA ALA A 51 -4.01 -13.82 -19.91
C ALA A 51 -5.23 -14.61 -19.37
N ASP A 52 -5.11 -15.94 -19.26
CA ASP A 52 -6.13 -16.81 -18.66
C ASP A 52 -6.45 -16.47 -17.19
N HIS A 53 -5.46 -16.04 -16.40
CA HIS A 53 -5.72 -15.61 -15.03
C HIS A 53 -6.57 -14.34 -15.04
N PHE A 54 -6.27 -13.37 -15.92
CA PHE A 54 -7.07 -12.14 -16.05
C PHE A 54 -8.52 -12.40 -16.48
N GLU A 55 -8.76 -13.36 -17.38
CA GLU A 55 -10.12 -13.74 -17.78
C GLU A 55 -10.88 -14.49 -16.66
N GLN A 56 -10.21 -15.37 -15.92
CA GLN A 56 -10.78 -15.96 -14.70
C GLN A 56 -11.10 -14.89 -13.63
N TYR A 57 -10.26 -13.85 -13.50
CA TYR A 57 -10.52 -12.70 -12.61
C TYR A 57 -11.64 -11.79 -13.11
N ARG A 58 -11.80 -11.62 -14.43
CA ARG A 58 -12.95 -10.90 -15.01
C ARG A 58 -14.26 -11.64 -14.73
N ALA A 59 -14.26 -12.97 -14.81
CA ALA A 59 -15.43 -13.78 -14.46
C ALA A 59 -15.81 -13.66 -12.95
N LEU A 60 -14.84 -13.39 -12.08
CA LEU A 60 -15.05 -13.13 -10.64
C LEU A 60 -15.55 -11.71 -10.30
N ARG A 61 -15.67 -10.80 -11.30
CA ARG A 61 -16.14 -9.40 -11.11
C ARG A 61 -17.61 -9.27 -10.73
N VAL A 62 -18.37 -10.36 -10.70
CA VAL A 62 -19.76 -10.34 -10.23
C VAL A 62 -19.97 -11.55 -9.33
N VAL A 63 -19.64 -11.43 -8.05
CA VAL A 63 -20.18 -12.36 -7.06
C VAL A 63 -21.68 -12.06 -6.95
N PRO A 64 -22.58 -13.00 -7.30
CA PRO A 64 -24.02 -12.78 -7.19
C PRO A 64 -24.40 -12.41 -5.75
N PRO A 65 -25.31 -11.45 -5.51
CA PRO A 65 -25.72 -10.98 -4.18
C PRO A 65 -25.87 -12.06 -3.10
N GLY A 66 -26.44 -13.23 -3.43
CA GLY A 66 -26.68 -14.33 -2.50
C GLY A 66 -25.50 -15.28 -2.23
N GLN A 67 -24.37 -15.16 -2.95
CA GLN A 67 -23.14 -15.91 -2.67
C GLN A 67 -22.08 -15.04 -1.97
N ARG A 68 -22.41 -13.78 -1.69
CA ARG A 68 -21.51 -12.79 -1.09
C ARG A 68 -21.15 -13.12 0.36
N ASP A 69 -22.08 -13.69 1.13
CA ASP A 69 -21.82 -14.04 2.54
C ASP A 69 -20.98 -15.32 2.71
N LEU A 70 -20.84 -16.13 1.65
CA LEU A 70 -19.98 -17.32 1.63
C LEU A 70 -18.49 -16.97 1.40
N LEU A 71 -18.24 -15.75 0.97
CA LEU A 71 -16.96 -15.26 0.48
C LEU A 71 -16.23 -14.40 1.51
N TYR A 72 -16.96 -13.68 2.38
CA TYR A 72 -16.35 -12.89 3.45
C TYR A 72 -16.18 -13.74 4.71
N PRO A 73 -14.99 -13.75 5.34
CA PRO A 73 -14.74 -14.58 6.50
C PRO A 73 -15.67 -14.22 7.66
N ALA A 74 -16.41 -15.21 8.15
CA ALA A 74 -17.31 -15.09 9.30
C ALA A 74 -16.56 -15.01 10.65
N GLY A 75 -15.24 -15.19 10.66
CA GLY A 75 -14.48 -15.53 11.86
C GLY A 75 -14.24 -14.38 12.83
N ARG A 76 -13.60 -13.28 12.38
CA ARG A 76 -13.04 -12.26 13.29
C ARG A 76 -13.09 -10.80 12.78
N THR A 77 -13.77 -10.58 11.66
CA THR A 77 -14.00 -9.25 11.06
C THR A 77 -14.75 -8.32 12.02
N PHE A 78 -14.45 -7.02 11.99
CA PHE A 78 -15.11 -6.04 12.84
C PHE A 78 -16.60 -5.90 12.48
N ARG A 79 -17.45 -5.90 13.51
CA ARG A 79 -18.90 -5.66 13.36
C ARG A 79 -19.31 -4.44 14.16
N ARG A 80 -20.29 -3.72 13.64
CA ARG A 80 -20.90 -2.60 14.36
C ARG A 80 -21.44 -3.08 15.71
N GLY A 81 -20.96 -2.47 16.79
CA GLY A 81 -21.29 -2.85 18.17
C GLY A 81 -20.20 -3.65 18.88
N ASP A 82 -19.17 -4.12 18.15
CA ASP A 82 -17.99 -4.71 18.77
C ASP A 82 -17.23 -3.66 19.60
N ASN A 83 -16.50 -4.14 20.62
CA ASN A 83 -15.56 -3.30 21.35
C ASN A 83 -14.35 -3.00 20.46
N LEU A 84 -14.23 -1.73 20.03
CA LEU A 84 -13.19 -1.31 19.08
C LEU A 84 -11.78 -1.52 19.64
N ASP A 85 -11.49 -1.09 20.87
CA ASP A 85 -10.15 -1.22 21.46
C ASP A 85 -9.70 -2.70 21.55
N GLN A 86 -10.62 -3.58 21.93
CA GLN A 86 -10.39 -5.02 21.96
C GLN A 86 -10.16 -5.57 20.55
N PHE A 87 -10.96 -5.14 19.57
CA PHE A 87 -10.78 -5.52 18.17
C PHE A 87 -9.41 -5.08 17.65
N GLN A 88 -9.03 -3.82 17.83
CA GLN A 88 -7.77 -3.28 17.33
C GLN A 88 -6.57 -3.98 17.96
N SER A 89 -6.62 -4.21 19.27
CA SER A 89 -5.56 -4.92 20.00
C SER A 89 -5.41 -6.37 19.52
N ARG A 90 -6.53 -7.09 19.36
CA ARG A 90 -6.54 -8.46 18.85
C ARG A 90 -6.06 -8.53 17.41
N CYS A 91 -6.62 -7.70 16.53
CA CYS A 91 -6.27 -7.67 15.11
C CYS A 91 -4.78 -7.42 14.92
N ARG A 92 -4.22 -6.41 15.59
CA ARG A 92 -2.78 -6.12 15.56
C ARG A 92 -1.93 -7.32 16.00
N ALA A 93 -2.25 -7.92 17.14
CA ALA A 93 -1.50 -9.05 17.67
C ALA A 93 -1.58 -10.28 16.75
N GLU A 94 -2.77 -10.57 16.21
CA GLU A 94 -2.98 -11.69 15.29
C GLU A 94 -2.29 -11.46 13.94
N LEU A 95 -2.31 -10.25 13.38
CA LEU A 95 -1.60 -9.94 12.14
C LEU A 95 -0.10 -10.20 12.28
N ILE A 96 0.51 -9.75 13.39
CA ILE A 96 1.92 -9.99 13.70
C ILE A 96 2.21 -11.50 13.82
N ALA A 97 1.36 -12.22 14.56
CA ALA A 97 1.53 -13.66 14.79
C ALA A 97 1.34 -14.49 13.50
N LEU A 98 0.26 -14.24 12.75
CA LEU A 98 -0.08 -14.98 11.53
C LEU A 98 0.89 -14.69 10.39
N ALA A 99 1.43 -13.48 10.30
CA ALA A 99 2.51 -13.20 9.35
C ALA A 99 3.80 -13.98 9.70
N GLY A 100 3.98 -14.41 10.95
CA GLY A 100 5.24 -15.01 11.42
C GLY A 100 6.34 -13.97 11.60
N LEU A 101 5.97 -12.77 12.07
CA LEU A 101 6.90 -11.67 12.30
C LEU A 101 7.79 -11.97 13.51
N ASP A 102 9.10 -11.76 13.39
CA ASP A 102 10.03 -11.91 14.51
C ASP A 102 9.99 -10.63 15.35
N THR A 103 9.28 -10.68 16.48
CA THR A 103 9.14 -9.52 17.36
C THR A 103 10.43 -9.17 18.10
N GLU A 104 11.34 -10.12 18.29
CA GLU A 104 12.65 -9.81 18.90
C GLU A 104 13.50 -9.00 17.93
N LEU A 105 13.40 -9.29 16.64
CA LEU A 105 14.07 -8.54 15.58
C LEU A 105 13.59 -7.08 15.52
N LEU A 106 12.33 -6.78 15.87
CA LEU A 106 11.82 -5.41 15.88
C LEU A 106 12.50 -4.50 16.92
N GLU A 107 12.99 -5.09 18.02
CA GLU A 107 13.69 -4.35 19.08
C GLU A 107 15.16 -4.10 18.75
N ARG A 108 15.72 -4.80 17.75
CA ARG A 108 17.15 -4.73 17.42
C ARG A 108 17.55 -3.34 16.94
N PRO A 109 18.77 -2.89 17.25
CA PRO A 109 19.30 -1.64 16.71
C PRO A 109 19.44 -1.73 15.19
N VAL A 110 19.14 -0.63 14.50
CA VAL A 110 19.34 -0.51 13.06
C VAL A 110 20.56 0.36 12.81
N LYS A 111 21.40 -0.06 11.87
CA LYS A 111 22.55 0.73 11.41
C LYS A 111 22.25 1.20 10.00
N MET A 112 22.29 2.52 9.81
CA MET A 112 22.19 3.15 8.50
C MET A 112 23.51 3.82 8.13
N THR A 113 24.05 3.47 6.97
CA THR A 113 25.33 3.95 6.44
C THR A 113 25.10 4.66 5.12
N LYS A 114 25.68 5.84 4.97
CA LYS A 114 25.65 6.59 3.72
C LYS A 114 26.74 6.07 2.77
N LEU A 115 26.33 5.69 1.56
CA LEU A 115 27.23 5.22 0.50
C LEU A 115 27.72 6.36 -0.39
N SER A 116 26.82 7.27 -0.77
CA SER A 116 27.14 8.44 -1.59
C SER A 116 26.14 9.57 -1.37
N THR A 117 26.51 10.77 -1.79
CA THR A 117 25.67 11.98 -1.76
C THR A 117 25.57 12.54 -3.16
N GLU A 118 24.34 12.87 -3.58
CA GLU A 118 24.05 13.64 -4.78
C GLU A 118 23.34 14.94 -4.38
N ARG A 119 23.79 16.07 -4.93
CA ARG A 119 23.15 17.37 -4.75
C ARG A 119 22.28 17.66 -5.96
N LEU A 120 20.99 17.87 -5.74
CA LEU A 120 20.01 18.22 -6.76
C LEU A 120 19.76 19.73 -6.67
N ASP A 121 20.77 20.54 -7.04
CA ASP A 121 20.77 21.98 -6.79
C ASP A 121 19.57 22.71 -7.42
N SER A 122 19.16 22.29 -8.62
CA SER A 122 17.98 22.84 -9.31
C SER A 122 16.65 22.58 -8.58
N LEU A 123 16.63 21.58 -7.69
CA LEU A 123 15.47 21.23 -6.86
C LEU A 123 15.65 21.65 -5.40
N GLY A 124 16.84 22.17 -5.02
CA GLY A 124 17.17 22.49 -3.64
C GLY A 124 17.19 21.26 -2.72
N LEU A 125 17.52 20.07 -3.24
CA LEU A 125 17.48 18.81 -2.49
C LEU A 125 18.86 18.14 -2.38
N VAL A 126 18.95 17.24 -1.41
CA VAL A 126 20.00 16.22 -1.29
C VAL A 126 19.36 14.86 -1.46
N ARG A 127 20.03 13.99 -2.19
CA ARG A 127 19.70 12.56 -2.29
C ARG A 127 20.93 11.77 -1.88
N ASP A 128 20.87 11.17 -0.70
CA ASP A 128 21.91 10.27 -0.21
C ASP A 128 21.55 8.84 -0.54
N ARG A 129 22.46 8.09 -1.15
CA ARG A 129 22.31 6.64 -1.32
C ARG A 129 22.70 5.97 -0.01
N MET A 130 21.82 5.12 0.50
CA MET A 130 21.92 4.52 1.83
C MET A 130 21.97 3.00 1.75
N GLU A 131 22.65 2.42 2.72
CA GLU A 131 22.61 1.00 3.04
C GLU A 131 22.27 0.86 4.52
N PHE A 132 21.30 0.02 4.86
CA PHE A 132 20.86 -0.15 6.24
C PHE A 132 20.34 -1.56 6.52
N GLY A 133 20.36 -1.94 7.79
CA GLY A 133 19.89 -3.24 8.26
C GLY A 133 19.93 -3.33 9.78
N PHE A 134 19.45 -4.44 10.33
CA PHE A 134 19.63 -4.74 11.75
C PHE A 134 21.12 -4.92 12.04
N ALA A 135 21.63 -4.25 13.08
CA ALA A 135 23.07 -4.06 13.27
C ALA A 135 23.83 -5.37 13.54
N ASP A 136 23.14 -6.41 14.00
CA ASP A 136 23.64 -7.76 14.24
C ASP A 136 23.44 -8.71 13.05
N ASN A 137 22.90 -8.21 11.94
CA ASN A 137 22.69 -8.98 10.71
C ASN A 137 23.26 -8.24 9.48
N PRO A 138 24.59 -8.13 9.35
CA PRO A 138 25.25 -7.35 8.30
C PRO A 138 25.12 -7.97 6.90
N GLU A 139 24.59 -9.18 6.76
CA GLU A 139 24.41 -9.84 5.46
C GLU A 139 23.07 -9.49 4.80
N TRP A 140 22.10 -9.00 5.57
CA TRP A 140 20.74 -8.67 5.11
C TRP A 140 20.54 -7.17 5.12
N LEU A 141 21.21 -6.51 4.18
CA LEU A 141 21.17 -5.06 4.03
C LEU A 141 20.18 -4.66 2.95
N LEU A 142 19.36 -3.67 3.29
CA LEU A 142 18.50 -2.95 2.37
C LEU A 142 19.26 -1.76 1.81
N ARG A 143 19.02 -1.47 0.54
CA ARG A 143 19.60 -0.33 -0.16
C ARG A 143 18.52 0.57 -0.70
N GLY A 144 18.80 1.87 -0.67
CA GLY A 144 17.80 2.87 -0.97
C GLY A 144 18.34 4.29 -0.99
N TYR A 145 17.43 5.25 -0.87
CA TYR A 145 17.73 6.67 -0.96
C TYR A 145 17.03 7.44 0.17
N LEU A 146 17.81 8.31 0.81
CA LEU A 146 17.33 9.30 1.76
C LEU A 146 17.31 10.68 1.07
N LEU A 147 16.14 11.26 0.91
CA LEU A 147 15.92 12.54 0.23
C LEU A 147 15.46 13.60 1.23
N TYR A 148 16.02 14.80 1.13
CA TYR A 148 15.67 15.90 2.03
C TYR A 148 16.08 17.28 1.44
N PRO A 149 15.41 18.37 1.84
CA PRO A 149 15.82 19.73 1.46
C PRO A 149 17.23 20.07 1.89
N ALA A 150 18.02 20.62 0.97
CA ALA A 150 19.39 21.04 1.21
C ALA A 150 19.45 22.19 2.22
N GLY A 151 20.44 22.15 3.12
CA GLY A 151 20.65 23.20 4.11
C GLY A 151 19.67 23.20 5.28
N SER A 152 18.80 22.19 5.40
CA SER A 152 17.89 22.05 6.54
C SER A 152 18.69 21.95 7.85
N THR A 153 18.44 22.88 8.77
CA THR A 153 19.01 22.88 10.12
C THR A 153 18.05 22.32 11.16
N GLU A 154 16.75 22.30 10.84
CA GLU A 154 15.70 21.74 11.70
C GLU A 154 15.43 20.27 11.38
N LYS A 155 14.92 19.55 12.38
CA LYS A 155 14.40 18.19 12.17
C LYS A 155 13.14 18.24 11.33
N LEU A 156 13.07 17.38 10.31
CA LEU A 156 11.99 17.36 9.34
C LEU A 156 11.03 16.20 9.61
N PRO A 157 9.73 16.35 9.31
CA PRO A 157 8.80 15.23 9.35
C PRO A 157 9.28 14.10 8.42
N GLY A 158 9.27 12.87 8.94
CA GLY A 158 9.82 11.69 8.27
C GLY A 158 8.75 10.91 7.51
N ILE A 159 9.02 10.47 6.28
CA ILE A 159 8.12 9.57 5.55
C ILE A 159 8.89 8.39 4.95
N VAL A 160 8.47 7.17 5.27
CA VAL A 160 8.93 5.96 4.56
C VAL A 160 8.07 5.74 3.33
N CYS A 161 8.71 5.59 2.18
CA CYS A 161 8.08 5.40 0.87
C CYS A 161 8.32 3.97 0.36
N LEU A 162 7.24 3.23 0.13
CA LEU A 162 7.24 1.81 -0.21
C LEU A 162 6.89 1.62 -1.70
N ASN A 163 7.82 1.07 -2.48
CA ASN A 163 7.62 0.76 -3.90
C ASN A 163 6.72 -0.48 -4.10
N GLY A 164 5.96 -0.50 -5.19
CA GLY A 164 5.14 -1.65 -5.59
C GLY A 164 5.92 -2.70 -6.42
N HIS A 165 5.20 -3.61 -7.08
CA HIS A 165 5.82 -4.55 -8.02
C HIS A 165 6.41 -3.84 -9.22
N LEU A 166 7.54 -4.34 -9.73
CA LEU A 166 8.27 -3.79 -10.89
C LEU A 166 8.75 -2.34 -10.70
N GLY A 167 8.37 -1.69 -9.60
CA GLY A 167 8.89 -0.40 -9.19
C GLY A 167 10.13 -0.60 -8.34
N GLN A 168 10.96 0.41 -8.31
CA GLN A 168 12.25 0.40 -7.61
C GLN A 168 12.41 1.66 -6.77
N ALA A 169 13.20 1.59 -5.71
CA ALA A 169 13.52 2.72 -4.85
C ALA A 169 14.02 3.93 -5.65
N ALA A 170 14.80 3.65 -6.70
CA ALA A 170 15.31 4.66 -7.61
C ALA A 170 14.18 5.44 -8.33
N ALA A 171 13.07 4.78 -8.68
CA ALA A 171 11.95 5.45 -9.33
C ALA A 171 11.18 6.34 -8.36
N VAL A 172 10.93 5.84 -7.14
CA VAL A 172 10.35 6.62 -6.04
C VAL A 172 11.21 7.84 -5.70
N ALA A 173 12.54 7.71 -5.79
CA ALA A 173 13.53 8.77 -5.62
C ALA A 173 13.70 9.69 -6.83
N GLY A 174 12.93 9.48 -7.92
CA GLY A 174 12.98 10.27 -9.15
C GLY A 174 14.30 10.17 -9.92
N ILE A 175 14.95 9.00 -9.91
CA ILE A 175 16.12 8.68 -10.74
C ILE A 175 15.69 8.13 -12.09
N VAL A 176 14.63 7.32 -12.09
CA VAL A 176 14.04 6.74 -13.30
C VAL A 176 12.54 6.98 -13.30
N ASP A 177 11.94 6.99 -14.48
CA ASP A 177 10.51 7.13 -14.63
C ASP A 177 9.81 5.77 -14.58
N ASP A 178 8.78 5.66 -13.76
CA ASP A 178 7.82 4.55 -13.77
C ASP A 178 6.46 5.03 -13.22
N TYR A 179 5.57 4.08 -12.92
CA TYR A 179 4.23 4.39 -12.40
C TYR A 179 4.21 5.00 -10.98
N THR A 180 5.33 4.99 -10.25
CA THR A 180 5.47 5.67 -8.96
C THR A 180 5.55 7.18 -9.12
N ASN A 181 5.84 7.71 -10.32
CA ASN A 181 5.94 9.15 -10.60
C ASN A 181 6.91 9.90 -9.66
N GLY A 182 7.90 9.23 -9.05
CA GLY A 182 8.83 9.89 -8.12
C GLY A 182 8.14 10.47 -6.89
N PHE A 183 7.13 9.79 -6.33
CA PHE A 183 6.37 10.31 -5.19
C PHE A 183 7.24 10.62 -3.96
N GLY A 184 8.34 9.91 -3.75
CA GLY A 184 9.30 10.21 -2.69
C GLY A 184 10.08 11.52 -2.95
N LEU A 185 10.50 11.75 -4.21
CA LEU A 185 11.10 13.02 -4.63
C LEU A 185 10.10 14.18 -4.44
N ALA A 186 8.84 13.99 -4.82
CA ALA A 186 7.80 15.01 -4.67
C ALA A 186 7.57 15.39 -3.20
N LEU A 187 7.55 14.42 -2.29
CA LEU A 187 7.46 14.68 -0.86
C LEU A 187 8.72 15.38 -0.33
N ALA A 188 9.93 15.00 -0.74
CA ALA A 188 11.14 15.68 -0.32
C ALA A 188 11.16 17.17 -0.71
N ARG A 189 10.66 17.51 -1.91
CA ARG A 189 10.48 18.91 -2.37
C ARG A 189 9.53 19.72 -1.47
N GLU A 190 8.65 19.04 -0.75
CA GLU A 190 7.64 19.64 0.13
C GLU A 190 8.08 19.67 1.59
N GLY A 191 9.39 19.52 1.85
CA GLY A 191 9.96 19.70 3.18
C GLY A 191 9.97 18.45 4.05
N PHE A 192 9.75 17.28 3.47
CA PHE A 192 9.81 16.00 4.18
C PHE A 192 11.20 15.37 4.08
N ARG A 193 11.56 14.59 5.10
CA ARG A 193 12.72 13.69 5.06
C ARG A 193 12.24 12.30 4.68
N VAL A 194 12.64 11.85 3.51
CA VAL A 194 12.02 10.70 2.85
C VAL A 194 13.02 9.57 2.72
N LEU A 195 12.67 8.37 3.18
CA LEU A 195 13.44 7.15 2.93
C LEU A 195 12.64 6.22 2.03
N THR A 196 13.23 5.81 0.90
CA THR A 196 12.74 4.75 0.03
C THR A 196 13.82 3.70 -0.14
N PHE A 197 13.44 2.45 -0.35
CA PHE A 197 14.39 1.33 -0.44
C PHE A 197 13.85 0.22 -1.33
N ASP A 198 14.75 -0.63 -1.83
CA ASP A 198 14.37 -1.85 -2.52
C ASP A 198 14.17 -2.95 -1.50
N TRP A 199 13.06 -3.67 -1.60
CA TRP A 199 12.77 -4.82 -0.75
C TRP A 199 13.90 -5.84 -0.81
N CYS A 200 14.09 -6.61 0.26
CA CYS A 200 15.04 -7.72 0.23
C CYS A 200 14.78 -8.63 -0.97
N PHE A 201 15.87 -9.03 -1.64
CA PHE A 201 15.86 -9.81 -2.89
C PHE A 201 15.38 -9.05 -4.14
N GLU A 202 15.21 -7.74 -4.06
CA GLU A 202 14.79 -6.91 -5.19
C GLU A 202 15.77 -5.75 -5.39
N GLY A 203 15.90 -5.27 -6.63
CA GLY A 203 16.70 -4.10 -6.98
C GLY A 203 18.13 -4.14 -6.44
N GLU A 204 18.54 -3.06 -5.76
CA GLU A 204 19.88 -3.00 -5.13
C GLU A 204 20.02 -3.87 -3.87
N SER A 205 18.92 -4.40 -3.33
CA SER A 205 18.88 -5.27 -2.14
C SER A 205 18.92 -6.77 -2.50
N GLU A 206 19.15 -7.11 -3.76
CA GLU A 206 19.51 -8.47 -4.19
C GLU A 206 20.84 -8.92 -3.56
N LEU A 207 20.93 -10.20 -3.18
CA LEU A 207 22.20 -10.76 -2.72
C LEU A 207 23.08 -11.05 -3.93
N ARG A 208 24.28 -10.47 -3.94
CA ARG A 208 25.21 -10.56 -5.07
C ARG A 208 26.58 -11.06 -4.64
N SER A 209 27.21 -11.86 -5.48
CA SER A 209 28.61 -12.31 -5.33
C SER A 209 29.32 -12.19 -6.68
N GLY A 210 30.46 -11.48 -6.71
CA GLY A 210 31.20 -11.23 -7.95
C GLY A 210 30.39 -10.50 -9.04
N GLY A 211 29.38 -9.72 -8.66
CA GLY A 211 28.46 -9.03 -9.57
C GLY A 211 27.24 -9.85 -10.03
N ALA A 212 27.26 -11.17 -9.85
CA ALA A 212 26.13 -12.06 -10.15
C ALA A 212 25.11 -12.07 -9.02
N ILE A 213 23.82 -12.14 -9.37
CA ILE A 213 22.72 -12.34 -8.41
C ILE A 213 22.78 -13.78 -7.91
N VAL A 214 22.95 -13.94 -6.60
CA VAL A 214 22.94 -15.23 -5.89
C VAL A 214 21.56 -15.48 -5.27
N ALA A 215 20.88 -14.42 -4.82
CA ALA A 215 19.49 -14.48 -4.40
C ALA A 215 18.74 -13.22 -4.86
N GLY A 216 17.67 -13.44 -5.62
CA GLY A 216 16.75 -12.42 -6.13
C GLY A 216 15.31 -12.82 -5.82
N HIS A 217 14.32 -12.16 -6.43
CA HIS A 217 12.91 -12.29 -6.02
C HIS A 217 12.42 -13.74 -5.91
N ASP A 218 12.85 -14.63 -6.81
CA ASP A 218 12.50 -16.07 -6.78
C ASP A 218 12.97 -16.80 -5.51
N SER A 219 14.02 -16.29 -4.86
CA SER A 219 14.54 -16.80 -3.59
C SER A 219 13.61 -16.57 -2.41
N LEU A 220 12.57 -15.73 -2.55
CA LEU A 220 11.54 -15.55 -1.52
C LEU A 220 10.89 -16.89 -1.17
N SER A 221 10.54 -17.70 -2.18
CA SER A 221 9.94 -19.02 -1.97
C SER A 221 10.85 -19.96 -1.17
N VAL A 222 12.14 -19.99 -1.51
CA VAL A 222 13.16 -20.78 -0.80
C VAL A 222 13.31 -20.29 0.65
N TRP A 223 13.37 -18.97 0.85
CA TRP A 223 13.46 -18.38 2.19
C TRP A 223 12.24 -18.71 3.06
N THR A 224 11.03 -18.59 2.51
CA THR A 224 9.80 -18.95 3.24
C THR A 224 9.78 -20.43 3.62
N GLY A 225 10.18 -21.32 2.71
CA GLY A 225 10.26 -22.76 2.98
C GLY A 225 11.34 -23.14 4.00
N ALA A 226 12.49 -22.44 3.99
CA ALA A 226 13.59 -22.70 4.91
C ALA A 226 13.34 -22.18 6.33
N THR A 227 12.64 -21.05 6.46
CA THR A 227 12.39 -20.39 7.76
C THR A 227 11.04 -20.75 8.37
N GLY A 228 10.09 -21.24 7.56
CA GLY A 228 8.69 -21.41 7.98
C GLY A 228 7.94 -20.08 8.15
N ARG A 229 8.53 -18.96 7.73
CA ARG A 229 7.98 -17.60 7.85
C ARG A 229 7.39 -17.16 6.52
N THR A 230 6.51 -16.15 6.54
CA THR A 230 5.81 -15.69 5.34
C THR A 230 6.54 -14.55 4.64
N GLY A 231 6.31 -14.37 3.34
CA GLY A 231 6.84 -13.19 2.64
C GLY A 231 6.29 -11.87 3.18
N LEU A 232 5.06 -11.87 3.71
CA LEU A 232 4.51 -10.71 4.43
C LEU A 232 5.37 -10.36 5.65
N ALA A 233 5.84 -11.34 6.43
CA ALA A 233 6.76 -11.09 7.53
C ALA A 233 8.05 -10.43 7.04
N LEU A 234 8.71 -10.98 6.01
CA LEU A 234 9.94 -10.39 5.49
C LEU A 234 9.74 -8.92 5.06
N TYR A 235 8.66 -8.63 4.33
CA TYR A 235 8.36 -7.26 3.91
C TYR A 235 8.06 -6.33 5.08
N MET A 236 7.34 -6.79 6.11
CA MET A 236 7.09 -6.00 7.32
C MET A 236 8.36 -5.75 8.13
N GLU A 237 9.27 -6.72 8.20
CA GLU A 237 10.59 -6.53 8.82
C GLU A 237 11.43 -5.52 8.06
N ASN A 238 11.38 -5.55 6.73
CA ASN A 238 12.09 -4.59 5.89
C ASN A 238 11.51 -3.17 6.07
N ALA A 239 10.19 -3.04 6.03
CA ALA A 239 9.51 -1.77 6.27
C ALA A 239 9.79 -1.23 7.68
N TRP A 240 9.81 -2.11 8.70
CA TRP A 240 10.15 -1.74 10.07
C TRP A 240 11.62 -1.31 10.20
N CYS A 241 12.54 -2.02 9.55
CA CYS A 241 13.94 -1.65 9.50
C CYS A 241 14.12 -0.25 8.89
N ALA A 242 13.45 0.03 7.77
CA ALA A 242 13.46 1.36 7.14
C ALA A 242 12.84 2.43 8.03
N PHE A 243 11.70 2.13 8.65
CA PHE A 243 11.03 3.03 9.60
C PHE A 243 11.94 3.41 10.76
N LYS A 244 12.61 2.42 11.38
CA LYS A 244 13.56 2.65 12.47
C LYS A 244 14.81 3.40 11.99
N ALA A 245 15.36 3.05 10.82
CA ALA A 245 16.49 3.77 10.22
C ALA A 245 16.18 5.26 10.02
N LEU A 246 14.98 5.58 9.54
CA LEU A 246 14.52 6.95 9.35
C LEU A 246 14.25 7.64 10.69
N SER A 247 13.57 6.98 11.63
CA SER A 247 13.25 7.54 12.95
C SER A 247 14.51 7.83 13.78
N ASP A 248 15.54 6.97 13.67
CA ASP A 248 16.81 7.13 14.40
C ASP A 248 17.76 8.13 13.70
N ASP A 249 17.44 8.57 12.48
CA ASP A 249 18.23 9.57 11.77
C ASP A 249 18.14 10.94 12.46
N PRO A 250 19.28 11.62 12.75
CA PRO A 250 19.28 12.87 13.50
C PRO A 250 18.50 14.03 12.87
N GLY A 251 18.28 14.00 11.56
CA GLY A 251 17.52 15.00 10.81
C GLY A 251 16.01 14.75 10.80
N THR A 252 15.54 13.68 11.42
CA THR A 252 14.12 13.31 11.47
C THR A 252 13.46 13.79 12.76
N ASP A 253 12.26 14.36 12.62
CA ASP A 253 11.34 14.64 13.71
C ASP A 253 10.47 13.41 14.01
N THR A 254 10.73 12.76 15.14
CA THR A 254 10.06 11.51 15.53
C THR A 254 8.64 11.70 16.03
N SER A 255 8.15 12.95 16.11
CA SER A 255 6.74 13.25 16.43
C SER A 255 5.84 13.40 15.21
N ARG A 256 6.43 13.29 13.99
CA ARG A 256 5.74 13.52 12.72
C ARG A 256 6.24 12.52 11.68
N LEU A 257 5.84 11.27 11.83
CA LEU A 257 6.25 10.12 11.02
C LEU A 257 5.10 9.58 10.18
N GLY A 258 5.35 9.35 8.89
CA GLY A 258 4.38 8.78 7.97
C GLY A 258 4.90 7.61 7.18
N VAL A 259 3.97 6.85 6.58
CA VAL A 259 4.28 5.78 5.63
C VAL A 259 3.36 5.89 4.42
N THR A 260 3.91 5.72 3.23
CA THR A 260 3.13 5.71 1.99
C THR A 260 3.67 4.72 0.98
N GLY A 261 2.82 4.29 0.06
CA GLY A 261 3.25 3.44 -1.05
C GLY A 261 2.17 3.26 -2.10
N ILE A 262 2.56 2.61 -3.20
CA ILE A 262 1.67 2.26 -4.30
C ILE A 262 1.66 0.76 -4.60
N SER A 263 0.50 0.23 -5.00
CA SER A 263 0.34 -1.17 -5.41
C SER A 263 0.61 -2.10 -4.24
N ARG A 264 1.52 -3.08 -4.38
CA ARG A 264 2.07 -3.83 -3.23
C ARG A 264 2.57 -2.90 -2.13
N GLY A 265 3.21 -1.78 -2.44
CA GLY A 265 3.64 -0.79 -1.46
C GLY A 265 2.46 -0.14 -0.72
N GLY A 266 1.32 0.07 -1.38
CA GLY A 266 0.10 0.60 -0.75
C GLY A 266 -0.59 -0.44 0.14
N GLU A 267 -0.65 -1.70 -0.31
CA GLU A 267 -1.10 -2.82 0.51
C GLU A 267 -0.22 -2.99 1.75
N LEU A 268 1.10 -3.01 1.59
CA LEU A 268 2.07 -3.12 2.67
C LEU A 268 2.05 -1.90 3.60
N THR A 269 1.78 -0.69 3.09
CA THR A 269 1.53 0.51 3.93
C THR A 269 0.34 0.27 4.87
N THR A 270 -0.72 -0.37 4.36
CA THR A 270 -1.93 -0.63 5.16
C THR A 270 -1.69 -1.71 6.22
N TYR A 271 -0.97 -2.78 5.87
CA TYR A 271 -0.50 -3.78 6.86
C TYR A 271 0.40 -3.14 7.92
N PHE A 272 1.36 -2.31 7.49
CA PHE A 272 2.28 -1.63 8.39
C PHE A 272 1.51 -0.74 9.38
N ALA A 273 0.54 0.05 8.90
CA ALA A 273 -0.31 0.85 9.77
C ALA A 273 -1.12 -0.01 10.75
N ALA A 274 -1.74 -1.09 10.28
CA ALA A 274 -2.51 -2.00 11.14
C ALA A 274 -1.63 -2.65 12.23
N MET A 275 -0.40 -3.04 11.91
CA MET A 275 0.55 -3.66 12.85
C MET A 275 1.21 -2.64 13.78
N PHE A 276 1.51 -1.43 13.30
CA PHE A 276 2.38 -0.48 13.99
C PHE A 276 1.78 0.91 14.24
N ALA A 277 0.47 1.08 14.12
CA ALA A 277 -0.24 2.35 14.34
C ALA A 277 0.28 3.24 15.50
N PRO A 278 0.61 2.71 16.71
CA PRO A 278 1.13 3.54 17.81
C PRO A 278 2.53 4.14 17.58
N ARG A 279 3.11 3.95 16.39
CA ARG A 279 4.45 4.41 16.00
C ARG A 279 4.42 5.40 14.84
N ILE A 280 3.29 5.59 14.17
CA ILE A 280 3.16 6.48 13.01
C ILE A 280 2.04 7.47 13.25
N ASP A 281 2.11 8.62 12.58
CA ASP A 281 1.19 9.74 12.74
C ASP A 281 0.24 9.89 11.54
N ALA A 282 0.59 9.35 10.36
CA ALA A 282 -0.28 9.33 9.18
C ALA A 282 0.15 8.25 8.17
N TYR A 283 -0.77 7.74 7.36
CA TYR A 283 -0.41 6.86 6.23
C TYR A 283 -1.23 7.11 4.96
N TYR A 284 -0.64 6.86 3.80
CA TYR A 284 -1.30 7.06 2.50
C TYR A 284 -1.09 5.83 1.61
N ALA A 285 -2.16 5.12 1.25
CA ALA A 285 -2.06 3.87 0.51
C ALA A 285 -2.68 4.02 -0.89
N SER A 286 -1.83 4.09 -1.91
CA SER A 286 -2.23 4.16 -3.32
C SER A 286 -2.31 2.78 -3.96
N GLY A 287 -3.30 2.56 -4.82
CA GLY A 287 -3.49 1.29 -5.53
C GLY A 287 -3.62 0.08 -4.58
N ALA A 288 -4.35 0.27 -3.48
CA ALA A 288 -4.62 -0.74 -2.45
C ALA A 288 -6.14 -1.01 -2.34
N GLY A 289 -6.59 -1.72 -1.30
CA GLY A 289 -8.03 -2.00 -1.13
C GLY A 289 -8.52 -3.27 -1.82
N PHE A 290 -7.59 -4.17 -2.16
CA PHE A 290 -7.97 -5.44 -2.78
C PHE A 290 -8.63 -6.39 -1.76
N PRO A 291 -9.75 -7.04 -2.11
CA PRO A 291 -10.50 -7.84 -1.15
C PRO A 291 -9.74 -9.12 -0.80
N PHE A 292 -9.61 -9.44 0.48
CA PHE A 292 -8.88 -10.62 0.95
C PHE A 292 -9.55 -11.92 0.53
N VAL A 293 -10.87 -11.92 0.35
CA VAL A 293 -11.53 -13.08 -0.25
C VAL A 293 -10.95 -13.46 -1.61
N TYR A 294 -10.63 -12.50 -2.48
CA TYR A 294 -10.05 -12.85 -3.78
C TYR A 294 -8.60 -13.30 -3.65
N ARG A 295 -7.87 -12.80 -2.64
CA ARG A 295 -6.52 -13.29 -2.33
C ARG A 295 -6.54 -14.79 -2.04
N ARG A 296 -7.51 -15.26 -1.24
CA ARG A 296 -7.71 -16.68 -0.91
C ARG A 296 -7.74 -17.60 -2.12
N PHE A 297 -8.32 -17.16 -3.23
CA PHE A 297 -8.45 -17.95 -4.46
C PHE A 297 -7.31 -17.70 -5.46
N GLY A 298 -6.18 -17.15 -5.00
CA GLY A 298 -4.99 -16.91 -5.81
C GLY A 298 -4.88 -15.50 -6.40
N GLY A 299 -5.83 -14.61 -6.09
CA GLY A 299 -5.86 -13.23 -6.54
C GLY A 299 -4.71 -12.38 -6.02
N GLY A 300 -4.24 -11.44 -6.84
CA GLY A 300 -3.23 -10.47 -6.45
C GLY A 300 -1.82 -11.06 -6.29
N CYS A 301 -1.02 -10.43 -5.42
CA CYS A 301 0.37 -10.80 -5.21
C CYS A 301 0.50 -12.04 -4.33
N LYS A 302 1.29 -13.02 -4.78
CA LYS A 302 1.62 -14.24 -4.02
C LYS A 302 2.68 -14.00 -2.95
N CYS A 303 3.49 -12.94 -3.07
CA CYS A 303 4.58 -12.62 -2.14
C CYS A 303 4.08 -12.18 -0.77
N THR A 304 2.83 -11.73 -0.66
CA THR A 304 2.18 -11.35 0.62
C THR A 304 1.08 -12.33 1.03
N PHE A 305 1.06 -13.53 0.43
CA PHE A 305 -0.02 -14.50 0.63
C PHE A 305 0.10 -15.18 1.99
N VAL A 306 -0.90 -14.94 2.86
CA VAL A 306 -1.04 -15.56 4.19
C VAL A 306 -2.51 -16.01 4.35
N PRO A 307 -2.84 -17.28 4.04
CA PRO A 307 -4.21 -17.79 4.03
C PRO A 307 -5.00 -17.48 5.30
N GLU A 308 -4.36 -17.66 6.46
CA GLU A 308 -4.98 -17.52 7.76
C GLU A 308 -5.42 -16.08 8.05
N ILE A 309 -4.72 -15.09 7.50
CA ILE A 309 -5.15 -13.69 7.56
C ILE A 309 -6.40 -13.50 6.72
N PHE A 310 -6.42 -14.04 5.49
CA PHE A 310 -7.57 -13.91 4.57
C PHE A 310 -8.81 -14.68 5.05
N ASP A 311 -8.63 -15.71 5.88
CA ASP A 311 -9.71 -16.46 6.52
C ASP A 311 -10.22 -15.81 7.82
N SER A 312 -9.49 -14.84 8.37
CA SER A 312 -9.80 -14.21 9.66
C SER A 312 -10.30 -12.78 9.52
N TYR A 313 -9.74 -12.03 8.57
CA TYR A 313 -9.91 -10.58 8.40
C TYR A 313 -10.22 -10.23 6.94
N GLU A 314 -10.77 -9.04 6.73
CA GLU A 314 -10.90 -8.38 5.44
C GLU A 314 -9.99 -7.13 5.37
N PHE A 315 -9.70 -6.59 4.19
CA PHE A 315 -8.86 -5.41 4.03
C PHE A 315 -9.33 -4.21 4.85
N SER A 316 -10.65 -4.03 5.00
CA SER A 316 -11.24 -2.98 5.84
C SER A 316 -10.86 -3.11 7.31
N ASP A 317 -10.65 -4.32 7.82
CA ASP A 317 -10.23 -4.58 9.19
C ASP A 317 -8.84 -4.00 9.48
N LEU A 318 -7.95 -3.98 8.49
CA LEU A 318 -6.65 -3.33 8.62
C LEU A 318 -6.78 -1.82 8.84
N LEU A 319 -7.68 -1.18 8.09
CA LEU A 319 -7.94 0.26 8.19
C LEU A 319 -8.61 0.61 9.54
N ILE A 320 -9.49 -0.26 10.03
CA ILE A 320 -10.13 -0.16 11.36
C ILE A 320 -9.10 -0.36 12.48
N ALA A 321 -8.19 -1.33 12.33
CA ALA A 321 -7.10 -1.58 13.27
C ALA A 321 -6.12 -0.39 13.40
N ALA A 322 -6.00 0.42 12.34
CA ALA A 322 -5.19 1.63 12.30
C ALA A 322 -5.94 2.90 12.75
N ALA A 323 -7.27 2.88 12.90
CA ALA A 323 -8.03 4.04 13.36
C ALA A 323 -7.58 4.48 14.77
N PRO A 324 -7.57 5.79 15.11
CA PRO A 324 -8.04 6.93 14.31
C PRO A 324 -6.94 7.60 13.46
N LEU A 325 -5.89 6.91 13.04
CA LEU A 325 -4.81 7.56 12.29
C LEU A 325 -5.29 8.27 11.02
N PRO A 326 -4.85 9.52 10.76
CA PRO A 326 -4.97 10.13 9.45
C PRO A 326 -4.57 9.17 8.33
N SER A 327 -5.48 8.94 7.40
CA SER A 327 -5.31 7.97 6.34
C SER A 327 -6.10 8.25 5.07
N ARG A 328 -5.52 7.90 3.92
CA ARG A 328 -6.20 7.94 2.62
C ARG A 328 -5.93 6.68 1.83
N LEU A 329 -6.95 6.24 1.11
CA LEU A 329 -6.81 5.33 -0.02
C LEU A 329 -6.81 6.14 -1.31
N GLN A 330 -5.91 5.84 -2.24
CA GLN A 330 -5.90 6.47 -3.57
C GLN A 330 -6.13 5.46 -4.67
N LEU A 331 -7.01 5.78 -5.63
CA LEU A 331 -7.33 4.91 -6.75
C LEU A 331 -7.47 5.66 -8.08
N GLY A 332 -6.98 5.03 -9.14
CA GLY A 332 -7.17 5.47 -10.51
C GLY A 332 -8.43 4.87 -11.14
N VAL A 333 -9.29 5.68 -11.74
CA VAL A 333 -10.50 5.22 -12.46
C VAL A 333 -10.14 4.26 -13.60
N ASN A 334 -9.01 4.50 -14.26
CA ASN A 334 -8.53 3.67 -15.37
C ASN A 334 -7.44 2.68 -14.94
N ASP A 335 -7.36 2.37 -13.65
CA ASP A 335 -6.47 1.33 -13.14
C ASP A 335 -6.97 -0.04 -13.62
N GLY A 336 -6.24 -0.61 -14.59
CA GLY A 336 -6.54 -1.92 -15.17
C GLY A 336 -6.27 -3.09 -14.21
N ILE A 337 -5.55 -2.86 -13.11
CA ILE A 337 -5.19 -3.86 -12.10
C ILE A 337 -6.31 -3.98 -11.07
N TRP A 338 -6.87 -2.85 -10.63
CA TRP A 338 -7.80 -2.80 -9.50
C TRP A 338 -9.20 -2.34 -9.92
N GLY A 339 -10.00 -3.29 -10.44
CA GLY A 339 -11.37 -3.07 -10.88
C GLY A 339 -12.47 -3.31 -9.83
N TYR A 340 -12.17 -3.15 -8.53
CA TYR A 340 -13.04 -3.61 -7.42
C TYR A 340 -13.83 -2.47 -6.76
N TRP A 341 -14.46 -1.60 -7.55
CA TRP A 341 -15.20 -0.43 -7.05
C TRP A 341 -16.26 -0.78 -5.99
N ASP A 342 -16.92 -1.93 -6.12
CA ASP A 342 -17.86 -2.44 -5.12
C ASP A 342 -17.17 -2.67 -3.76
N ASN A 343 -15.95 -3.21 -3.75
CA ASN A 343 -15.22 -3.40 -2.50
C ASN A 343 -14.77 -2.09 -1.88
N ILE A 344 -14.41 -1.11 -2.71
CA ILE A 344 -14.06 0.23 -2.23
C ILE A 344 -15.26 0.89 -1.56
N GLY A 345 -16.45 0.78 -2.17
CA GLY A 345 -17.70 1.21 -1.52
C GLY A 345 -17.90 0.57 -0.15
N ARG A 346 -17.69 -0.76 -0.05
CA ARG A 346 -17.80 -1.48 1.23
C ARG A 346 -16.76 -1.07 2.26
N ILE A 347 -15.51 -0.83 1.84
CA ILE A 347 -14.48 -0.29 2.72
C ILE A 347 -14.96 1.04 3.30
N MET A 348 -15.49 1.95 2.48
CA MET A 348 -16.01 3.22 2.96
C MET A 348 -17.18 3.03 3.94
N GLU A 349 -18.14 2.16 3.62
CA GLU A 349 -19.29 1.85 4.48
C GLU A 349 -18.90 1.24 5.83
N GLN A 350 -17.79 0.49 5.90
CA GLN A 350 -17.33 -0.17 7.13
C GLN A 350 -16.38 0.71 7.95
N VAL A 351 -15.47 1.43 7.31
CA VAL A 351 -14.39 2.17 7.98
C VAL A 351 -14.81 3.57 8.37
N GLN A 352 -15.54 4.30 7.52
CA GLN A 352 -15.94 5.69 7.79
C GLN A 352 -16.73 5.83 9.11
N PRO A 353 -17.72 4.96 9.42
CA PRO A 353 -18.46 5.07 10.68
C PRO A 353 -17.59 4.82 11.93
N VAL A 354 -16.50 4.03 11.80
CA VAL A 354 -15.54 3.83 12.90
C VAL A 354 -14.81 5.13 13.20
N TYR A 355 -14.26 5.78 12.17
CA TYR A 355 -13.59 7.08 12.31
C TYR A 355 -14.54 8.16 12.85
N GLU A 356 -15.80 8.17 12.40
CA GLU A 356 -16.84 9.07 12.93
C GLU A 356 -17.10 8.83 14.43
N SER A 357 -17.19 7.56 14.85
CA SER A 357 -17.42 7.21 16.27
C SER A 357 -16.28 7.64 17.19
N LEU A 358 -15.07 7.78 16.64
CA LEU A 358 -13.88 8.27 17.33
C LEU A 358 -13.75 9.80 17.30
N GLY A 359 -14.70 10.52 16.68
CA GLY A 359 -14.60 11.97 16.47
C GLY A 359 -13.53 12.37 15.45
N ALA A 360 -13.06 11.42 14.63
CA ALA A 360 -11.96 11.56 13.68
C ALA A 360 -12.44 11.37 12.23
N ALA A 361 -13.68 11.73 11.92
CA ALA A 361 -14.31 11.48 10.61
C ALA A 361 -13.47 11.99 9.41
N GLU A 362 -12.75 13.10 9.58
CA GLU A 362 -11.92 13.73 8.54
C GLU A 362 -10.54 13.08 8.35
N HIS A 363 -10.15 12.21 9.29
CA HIS A 363 -8.87 11.51 9.24
C HIS A 363 -8.89 10.44 8.15
N PHE A 364 -10.00 9.76 7.89
CA PHE A 364 -10.11 8.77 6.82
C PHE A 364 -10.77 9.35 5.56
N GLY A 365 -10.40 8.84 4.38
CA GLY A 365 -11.00 9.26 3.12
C GLY A 365 -10.47 8.49 1.91
N LEU A 366 -11.12 8.74 0.77
CA LEU A 366 -10.80 8.14 -0.52
C LEU A 366 -10.49 9.24 -1.54
N ASP A 367 -9.30 9.15 -2.14
CA ASP A 367 -8.85 10.03 -3.21
C ASP A 367 -8.94 9.29 -4.55
N ILE A 368 -9.70 9.84 -5.50
CA ILE A 368 -9.90 9.25 -6.83
C ILE A 368 -9.29 10.16 -7.88
N HIS A 369 -8.58 9.58 -8.86
CA HIS A 369 -8.06 10.32 -10.00
C HIS A 369 -8.38 9.59 -11.32
N ALA A 370 -8.35 10.30 -12.45
CA ALA A 370 -8.68 9.72 -13.76
C ALA A 370 -7.57 8.84 -14.36
N GLY A 371 -6.43 8.69 -13.68
CA GLY A 371 -5.24 8.00 -14.19
C GLY A 371 -5.38 6.48 -14.25
N LYS A 372 -4.34 5.84 -14.79
CA LYS A 372 -4.13 4.38 -14.72
C LYS A 372 -3.62 4.00 -13.33
N HIS A 373 -2.95 2.86 -13.21
CA HIS A 373 -2.23 2.43 -12.01
C HIS A 373 -1.01 3.33 -11.75
N VAL A 374 -1.20 4.50 -11.12
CA VAL A 374 -0.13 5.49 -10.86
C VAL A 374 -0.31 6.15 -9.51
N TYR A 375 0.77 6.66 -8.91
CA TYR A 375 0.67 7.50 -7.72
C TYR A 375 0.37 8.94 -8.16
N GLU A 376 -0.81 9.46 -7.83
CA GLU A 376 -1.12 10.87 -8.09
C GLU A 376 -0.48 11.73 -7.00
N LEU A 377 0.51 12.52 -7.40
CA LEU A 377 1.43 13.20 -6.49
C LEU A 377 0.74 14.28 -5.66
N SER A 378 -0.17 15.04 -6.28
CA SER A 378 -0.77 16.22 -5.65
C SER A 378 -1.62 15.84 -4.43
N GLN A 379 -2.40 14.76 -4.53
CA GLN A 379 -3.23 14.24 -3.44
C GLN A 379 -2.37 13.76 -2.26
N GLY A 380 -1.35 12.96 -2.53
CA GLY A 380 -0.43 12.47 -1.49
C GLY A 380 0.34 13.60 -0.79
N VAL A 381 0.84 14.57 -1.54
CA VAL A 381 1.51 15.76 -0.99
C VAL A 381 0.57 16.57 -0.10
N GLN A 382 -0.65 16.86 -0.57
CA GLN A 382 -1.62 17.64 0.20
C GLN A 382 -2.00 16.94 1.51
N PHE A 383 -2.15 15.62 1.47
CA PHE A 383 -2.42 14.81 2.66
C PHE A 383 -1.30 14.95 3.71
N PHE A 384 -0.04 14.67 3.36
CA PHE A 384 1.05 14.73 4.33
C PHE A 384 1.32 16.16 4.82
N ARG A 385 1.15 17.16 3.97
CA ARG A 385 1.21 18.57 4.40
C ARG A 385 0.13 18.94 5.42
N ARG A 386 -1.04 18.32 5.36
CA ARG A 386 -2.12 18.58 6.32
C ARG A 386 -1.88 17.93 7.67
N PHE A 387 -1.32 16.72 7.68
CA PHE A 387 -1.27 15.89 8.90
C PHE A 387 0.10 15.83 9.57
N LEU A 388 1.19 16.15 8.86
CA LEU A 388 2.57 16.10 9.39
C LEU A 388 3.30 17.45 9.35
N ARG A 389 2.65 18.52 8.90
CA ARG A 389 3.21 19.88 8.89
C ARG A 389 2.17 20.87 9.40
#